data_AF-D4XW32-F1
#
_entry.id   AF-D4XW32-F1
#
_cell.length_a   1.000
_cell.length_b   1.000
_cell.length_c   1.000
_cell.angle_alpha   90.00
_cell.angle_beta   90.00
_cell.angle_gamma   90.00
#
_symmetry.space_group_name_H-M   'P 1'
#
loop_
_entity.id
_entity.type
_entity.pdbx_description
1 polymer ?
#
loop_
_entity_poly.entity_id
_entity_poly.type
_entity_poly.pdbx_seq_one_letter_code
_entity_poly.pdbx_strand_id
1 'polypeptide(L)'
;MPNDILGMEYVKTIVNKKLKITPICMQRTIGFHSQEINQNFASASKLRQMLNDKIDIKDYTPVDYGKYNFEKPIELEYEKFRQIVKTKSAQELQKYKMISEGIENLFKKNVESKTYQEFVERCTSKRYTSSRIKRTMLFILLKIKK
;
A
#
# COMPACT_ATOMS: atom_id res chain seq x y z
N MET A 1 8.00 9.94 10.22
CA MET A 1 8.41 10.08 8.81
C MET A 1 7.26 10.04 7.81
N PRO A 2 6.42 8.99 7.68
CA PRO A 2 5.40 8.99 6.62
C PRO A 2 4.38 10.12 6.72
N ASN A 3 3.95 10.48 7.93
CA ASN A 3 3.03 11.60 8.14
C ASN A 3 3.68 12.96 7.90
N ASP A 4 4.98 13.09 8.14
CA ASP A 4 5.72 14.34 7.93
C ASP A 4 5.88 14.62 6.44
N ILE A 5 6.18 13.57 5.64
CA ILE A 5 6.22 13.64 4.17
C ILE A 5 4.84 14.01 3.62
N LEU A 6 3.77 13.39 4.12
CA LEU A 6 2.40 13.73 3.71
C LEU A 6 2.04 15.17 4.08
N GLY A 7 2.33 15.59 5.31
CA GLY A 7 2.11 16.96 5.78
C GLY A 7 2.82 17.99 4.90
N MET A 8 4.08 17.73 4.55
CA MET A 8 4.83 18.57 3.63
C MET A 8 4.18 18.65 2.24
N GLU A 9 3.77 17.52 1.66
CA GLU A 9 3.09 17.52 0.35
C GLU A 9 1.70 18.21 0.39
N TYR A 10 0.99 18.15 1.51
CA TYR A 10 -0.25 18.91 1.72
C TYR A 10 0.03 20.42 1.74
N VAL A 11 0.99 20.88 2.55
CA VAL A 11 1.37 22.30 2.65
C VAL A 11 1.86 22.81 1.29
N LYS A 12 2.72 22.06 0.61
CA LYS A 12 3.20 22.37 -0.74
C LYS A 12 2.05 22.53 -1.73
N THR A 13 1.06 21.65 -1.68
CA THR A 13 -0.13 21.74 -2.55
C THR A 13 -0.94 23.00 -2.26
N ILE A 14 -1.19 23.30 -0.98
CA ILE A 14 -1.92 24.51 -0.54
C ILE A 14 -1.23 25.77 -1.07
N VAL A 15 0.09 25.88 -0.88
CA VAL A 15 0.89 27.03 -1.31
C VAL A 15 0.88 27.15 -2.84
N ASN A 16 1.20 26.07 -3.56
CA ASN A 16 1.32 26.11 -5.02
C ASN A 16 -0.02 26.37 -5.74
N LYS A 17 -1.13 25.97 -5.13
CA LYS A 17 -2.48 26.16 -5.67
C LYS A 17 -3.20 27.38 -5.09
N LYS A 18 -2.56 28.15 -4.20
CA LYS A 18 -3.13 29.34 -3.53
C LYS A 18 -4.49 29.05 -2.86
N LEU A 19 -4.61 27.89 -2.21
CA LEU A 19 -5.84 27.50 -1.55
C LEU A 19 -6.04 28.29 -0.26
N LYS A 20 -7.28 28.69 0.04
CA LYS A 20 -7.66 29.36 1.30
C LYS A 20 -7.83 28.33 2.44
N ILE A 21 -6.77 27.57 2.71
CA ILE A 21 -6.73 26.50 3.73
C ILE A 21 -5.56 26.75 4.67
N THR A 22 -5.81 26.77 5.98
CA THR A 22 -4.77 26.87 7.00
C THR A 22 -4.37 25.47 7.47
N PRO A 23 -3.13 25.00 7.21
CA PRO A 23 -2.69 23.69 7.69
C PRO A 23 -2.43 23.72 9.20
N ILE A 24 -2.86 22.67 9.89
CA ILE A 24 -2.62 22.48 11.34
C ILE A 24 -2.03 21.08 11.52
N CYS A 25 -0.98 20.97 12.34
CA CYS A 25 -0.39 19.69 12.73
C CYS A 25 -0.62 19.43 14.23
N MET A 26 -0.85 18.18 14.59
CA MET A 26 -0.94 17.72 15.98
C MET A 26 0.07 16.60 16.20
N GLN A 27 0.66 16.57 17.39
CA GLN A 27 1.58 15.51 17.77
C GLN A 27 0.85 14.18 17.88
N ARG A 28 1.48 13.11 17.39
CA ARG A 28 0.96 11.76 17.55
C ARG A 28 1.29 11.20 18.93
N THR A 29 0.34 10.50 19.50
CA THR A 29 0.51 9.76 20.77
C THR A 29 1.24 8.42 20.58
N ILE A 30 1.15 7.81 19.39
CA ILE A 30 1.85 6.56 19.03
C ILE A 30 2.54 6.62 17.66
N GLY A 31 3.66 5.91 17.54
CA GLY A 31 4.42 5.78 16.30
C GLY A 31 3.63 5.13 15.15
N PHE A 32 3.91 5.54 13.92
CA PHE A 32 3.19 5.11 12.69
C PHE A 32 3.27 3.59 12.42
N HIS A 33 4.28 2.90 12.98
CA HIS A 33 4.47 1.45 12.89
C HIS A 33 4.76 0.81 14.25
N SER A 34 4.32 1.45 15.34
CA SER A 34 4.47 0.84 16.65
C SER A 34 3.79 -0.54 16.66
N GLN A 35 4.56 -1.55 17.05
CA GLN A 35 4.04 -2.86 17.46
C GLN A 35 3.61 -2.85 18.92
N GLU A 36 4.04 -1.83 19.67
CA GLU A 36 3.62 -1.58 21.04
C GLU A 36 2.21 -0.99 21.04
N ILE A 37 1.42 -1.52 21.96
CA ILE A 37 0.11 -1.02 22.31
C ILE A 37 0.33 -0.09 23.51
N ASN A 38 -0.21 1.12 23.45
CA ASN A 38 -0.20 2.04 24.59
C ASN A 38 -1.65 2.36 24.97
N GLN A 39 -2.11 1.80 26.08
CA GLN A 39 -3.49 1.92 26.54
C GLN A 39 -4.48 1.56 25.42
N ASN A 40 -5.27 2.52 24.95
CA ASN A 40 -6.30 2.35 23.92
C ASN A 40 -5.79 2.68 22.50
N PHE A 41 -4.47 2.82 22.31
CA PHE A 41 -3.89 3.20 21.02
C PHE A 41 -3.03 2.08 20.43
N ALA A 42 -3.38 1.65 19.22
CA ALA A 42 -2.61 0.72 18.41
C ALA A 42 -2.47 1.24 16.96
N SER A 43 -1.37 0.89 16.29
CA SER A 43 -1.20 1.26 14.88
C SER A 43 -2.16 0.49 13.99
N ALA A 44 -2.57 1.07 12.86
CA ALA A 44 -3.47 0.40 11.92
C ALA A 44 -2.88 -0.93 11.38
N SER A 45 -1.54 -1.03 11.29
CA SER A 45 -0.87 -2.29 10.94
C SER A 45 -1.04 -3.34 12.03
N LYS A 46 -0.90 -2.96 13.31
CA LYS A 46 -1.11 -3.87 14.44
C LYS A 46 -2.56 -4.33 14.53
N LEU A 47 -3.52 -3.44 14.33
CA LEU A 47 -4.95 -3.80 14.32
C LEU A 47 -5.29 -4.83 13.23
N ARG A 48 -4.77 -4.67 12.01
CA ARG A 48 -4.96 -5.67 10.95
C ARG A 48 -4.32 -7.01 11.29
N GLN A 49 -3.15 -7.00 11.93
CA GLN A 49 -2.53 -8.24 12.40
C GLN A 49 -3.41 -8.92 13.46
N MET A 50 -3.86 -8.18 14.48
CA MET A 50 -4.75 -8.70 15.53
C MET A 50 -6.03 -9.29 14.95
N LEU A 51 -6.64 -8.64 13.96
CA LEU A 51 -7.81 -9.17 13.25
C LEU A 51 -7.50 -10.50 12.54
N ASN A 52 -6.36 -10.61 11.85
CA ASN A 52 -5.94 -11.85 11.20
C ASN A 52 -5.69 -12.97 12.22
N ASP A 53 -5.15 -12.62 13.39
CA ASP A 53 -4.90 -13.52 14.52
C ASP A 53 -6.18 -13.80 15.35
N LYS A 54 -7.34 -13.28 14.91
CA LYS A 54 -8.66 -13.40 15.57
C LYS A 54 -8.70 -12.84 17.00
N ILE A 55 -7.90 -11.83 17.28
CA ILE A 55 -7.86 -11.10 18.54
C ILE A 55 -8.89 -9.96 18.49
N ASP A 56 -9.67 -9.78 19.56
CA ASP A 56 -10.63 -8.66 19.66
C ASP A 56 -9.89 -7.31 19.69
N ILE A 57 -10.40 -6.34 18.94
CA ILE A 57 -9.80 -5.01 18.79
C ILE A 57 -10.71 -3.88 19.29
N LYS A 58 -11.86 -4.18 19.89
CA LYS A 58 -12.86 -3.17 20.34
C LYS A 58 -12.26 -2.07 21.23
N ASP A 59 -11.26 -2.40 22.05
CA ASP A 59 -10.63 -1.44 22.96
C ASP A 59 -9.79 -0.38 22.23
N TYR A 60 -9.44 -0.62 20.96
CA TYR A 60 -8.56 0.25 20.16
C TYR A 60 -9.29 1.02 19.07
N THR A 61 -10.59 0.78 18.88
CA THR A 61 -11.36 1.38 17.80
C THR A 61 -12.84 1.50 18.14
N PRO A 62 -13.48 2.65 17.87
CA PRO A 62 -14.92 2.79 18.02
C PRO A 62 -15.70 2.10 16.89
N VAL A 63 -15.01 1.58 15.87
CA VAL A 63 -15.64 0.94 14.72
C VAL A 63 -16.09 -0.47 15.07
N ASP A 64 -17.36 -0.77 14.80
CA ASP A 64 -17.89 -2.13 14.89
C ASP A 64 -17.46 -2.96 13.67
N TYR A 65 -16.32 -3.65 13.81
CA TYR A 65 -15.73 -4.47 12.75
C TYR A 65 -16.56 -5.69 12.38
N GLY A 66 -17.46 -6.17 13.25
CA GLY A 66 -18.32 -7.32 12.97
C GLY A 66 -19.32 -7.09 11.82
N LYS A 67 -19.53 -5.84 11.41
CA LYS A 67 -20.45 -5.44 10.34
C LYS A 67 -19.82 -5.35 8.96
N TYR A 68 -18.49 -5.39 8.85
CA TYR A 68 -17.79 -5.19 7.58
C TYR A 68 -17.20 -6.48 7.07
N ASN A 69 -17.52 -6.80 5.82
CA ASN A 69 -16.90 -7.92 5.13
C ASN A 69 -15.54 -7.50 4.55
N PHE A 70 -14.45 -8.05 5.10
CA PHE A 70 -13.07 -7.77 4.67
C PHE A 70 -12.53 -8.77 3.63
N GLU A 71 -13.39 -9.57 3.00
CA GLU A 71 -13.05 -10.72 2.13
C GLU A 71 -12.27 -10.42 0.83
N LYS A 72 -11.81 -9.19 0.58
CA LYS A 72 -11.10 -8.86 -0.68
C LYS A 72 -9.67 -8.34 -0.49
N PRO A 73 -8.77 -9.11 0.14
CA PRO A 73 -7.35 -8.80 0.13
C PRO A 73 -6.79 -8.81 -1.31
N ILE A 74 -5.83 -7.93 -1.59
CA ILE A 74 -5.18 -7.83 -2.91
C ILE A 74 -4.42 -9.12 -3.28
N GLU A 75 -4.03 -9.89 -2.27
CA GLU A 75 -3.43 -11.21 -2.35
C GLU A 75 -4.27 -12.17 -3.23
N LEU A 76 -5.61 -12.08 -3.16
CA LEU A 76 -6.51 -12.94 -3.96
C LEU A 76 -6.51 -12.58 -5.45
N GLU A 77 -6.15 -11.34 -5.78
CA GLU A 77 -6.03 -10.86 -7.17
C GLU A 77 -4.66 -11.17 -7.78
N TYR A 78 -3.76 -11.81 -7.03
CA TYR A 78 -2.40 -12.06 -7.49
C TYR A 78 -2.35 -12.96 -8.73
N GLU A 79 -3.22 -13.96 -8.84
CA GLU A 79 -3.24 -14.83 -10.01
C GLU A 79 -3.68 -14.07 -11.27
N LYS A 80 -4.70 -13.23 -11.16
CA LYS A 80 -5.12 -12.35 -12.26
C LYS A 80 -4.01 -11.40 -12.67
N PHE A 81 -3.31 -10.81 -11.71
CA PHE A 81 -2.13 -9.99 -11.98
C PHE A 81 -1.03 -10.77 -12.70
N ARG A 82 -0.75 -12.00 -12.26
CA ARG A 82 0.22 -12.92 -12.87
C ARG A 82 -0.07 -13.12 -14.35
N GLN A 83 -1.32 -13.45 -14.68
CA GLN A 83 -1.73 -13.65 -16.07
C GLN A 83 -1.53 -12.39 -16.94
N ILE A 84 -1.82 -11.20 -16.42
CA ILE A 84 -1.59 -9.94 -17.15
C ILE A 84 -0.09 -9.73 -17.43
N VAL A 85 0.78 -9.93 -16.44
CA VAL A 85 2.23 -9.71 -16.60
C VAL A 85 2.87 -10.72 -17.54
N LYS A 86 2.38 -11.97 -17.55
CA LYS A 86 2.83 -13.03 -18.47
C LYS A 86 2.48 -12.71 -19.91
N THR A 87 1.22 -12.36 -20.15
CA THR A 87 0.68 -12.20 -21.50
C THR A 87 1.10 -10.90 -22.19
N LYS A 88 1.25 -9.81 -21.44
CA LYS A 88 1.63 -8.51 -22.01
C LYS A 88 3.12 -8.40 -22.26
N SER A 89 3.52 -7.75 -23.36
CA SER A 89 4.93 -7.41 -23.59
C SER A 89 5.44 -6.38 -22.57
N ALA A 90 6.76 -6.24 -22.44
CA ALA A 90 7.34 -5.19 -21.58
C ALA A 90 6.90 -3.79 -22.04
N GLN A 91 6.83 -3.55 -23.35
CA GLN A 91 6.37 -2.29 -23.93
C GLN A 91 4.88 -2.01 -23.63
N GLU A 92 4.04 -3.04 -23.62
CA GLU A 92 2.65 -2.89 -23.21
C GLU A 92 2.51 -2.58 -21.73
N LEU A 93 3.31 -3.23 -20.87
CA LEU A 93 3.31 -2.98 -19.44
C LEU A 93 3.76 -1.54 -19.13
N GLN A 94 4.75 -1.01 -19.84
CA GLN A 94 5.21 0.37 -19.68
C GLN A 94 4.12 1.44 -19.88
N LYS A 95 2.97 1.10 -20.45
CA LYS A 95 1.82 2.02 -20.59
C LYS A 95 1.08 2.25 -19.27
N TYR A 96 1.23 1.37 -18.29
CA TYR A 96 0.58 1.52 -16.98
C TYR A 96 1.28 2.55 -16.10
N LYS A 97 0.49 3.18 -15.21
CA LYS A 97 1.00 4.14 -14.25
C LYS A 97 1.99 3.47 -13.29
N MET A 98 3.02 4.22 -12.87
CA MET A 98 4.15 3.76 -12.03
C MET A 98 5.11 2.74 -12.66
N ILE A 99 4.84 2.24 -13.87
CA ILE A 99 5.82 1.47 -14.63
C ILE A 99 6.81 2.42 -15.28
N SER A 100 7.97 2.55 -14.63
CA SER A 100 9.14 3.24 -15.14
C SER A 100 10.35 2.39 -14.84
N GLU A 101 11.46 2.72 -15.49
CA GLU A 101 12.78 2.35 -14.98
C GLU A 101 13.07 0.82 -14.95
N GLY A 102 12.32 0.00 -15.69
CA GLY A 102 12.57 -1.44 -15.78
C GLY A 102 11.88 -2.28 -14.70
N ILE A 103 10.96 -1.70 -13.91
CA ILE A 103 10.14 -2.46 -12.95
C ILE A 103 9.31 -3.57 -13.63
N GLU A 104 8.93 -3.39 -14.89
CA GLU A 104 8.25 -4.38 -15.72
C GLU A 104 9.09 -5.64 -15.94
N ASN A 105 10.40 -5.49 -16.10
CA ASN A 105 11.33 -6.62 -16.27
C ASN A 105 11.47 -7.37 -14.95
N LEU A 106 11.54 -6.64 -13.84
CA LEU A 106 11.55 -7.22 -12.49
C LEU A 106 10.27 -8.00 -12.20
N PHE A 107 9.11 -7.47 -12.62
CA PHE A 107 7.84 -8.16 -12.49
C PHE A 107 7.81 -9.43 -13.33
N LYS A 108 8.14 -9.35 -14.63
CA LYS A 108 8.21 -10.54 -15.50
C LYS A 108 9.12 -11.63 -14.94
N LYS A 109 10.27 -11.25 -14.38
CA LYS A 109 11.22 -12.18 -13.78
C LYS A 109 10.65 -12.93 -12.56
N ASN A 110 9.84 -12.27 -11.74
CA ASN A 110 9.43 -12.80 -10.44
C ASN A 110 7.94 -13.17 -10.35
N VAL A 111 7.12 -12.87 -11.36
CA VAL A 111 5.67 -13.07 -11.26
C VAL A 111 5.27 -14.54 -11.09
N GLU A 112 6.17 -15.48 -11.38
CA GLU A 112 5.97 -16.91 -11.13
C GLU A 112 6.18 -17.34 -9.67
N SER A 113 6.48 -16.41 -8.75
CA SER A 113 6.51 -16.68 -7.30
C SER A 113 5.24 -17.38 -6.82
N LYS A 114 5.39 -18.31 -5.87
CA LYS A 114 4.29 -19.16 -5.41
C LYS A 114 3.21 -18.36 -4.71
N THR A 115 3.61 -17.33 -3.95
CA THR A 115 2.70 -16.48 -3.19
C THR A 115 2.87 -15.01 -3.55
N TYR A 116 1.84 -14.21 -3.27
CA TYR A 116 1.91 -12.75 -3.40
C TYR A 116 3.01 -12.15 -2.52
N GLN A 117 3.18 -12.67 -1.30
CA GLN A 117 4.19 -12.20 -0.35
C GLN A 117 5.59 -12.42 -0.93
N GLU A 118 5.86 -13.63 -1.42
CA GLU A 118 7.14 -13.98 -2.04
C GLU A 118 7.42 -13.09 -3.27
N PHE A 119 6.40 -12.82 -4.10
CA PHE A 119 6.53 -11.91 -5.24
C PHE A 119 6.94 -10.49 -4.82
N VAL A 120 6.23 -9.94 -3.84
CA VAL A 120 6.49 -8.58 -3.34
C VAL A 120 7.89 -8.50 -2.74
N GLU A 121 8.32 -9.51 -1.98
CA GLU A 121 9.66 -9.58 -1.39
C GLU A 121 10.74 -9.62 -2.47
N ARG A 122 10.61 -10.51 -3.46
CA ARG A 122 11.59 -10.63 -4.57
C ARG A 122 11.65 -9.40 -5.47
N CYS A 123 10.58 -8.62 -5.55
CA CYS A 123 10.56 -7.36 -6.29
C CYS A 123 11.00 -6.15 -5.45
N THR A 124 11.06 -6.29 -4.12
CA THR A 124 11.49 -5.20 -3.24
C THR A 124 13.01 -5.06 -3.30
N SER A 125 13.49 -3.83 -3.43
CA SER A 125 14.91 -3.51 -3.52
C SER A 125 15.18 -2.10 -2.99
N LYS A 126 16.45 -1.70 -2.90
CA LYS A 126 16.82 -0.30 -2.58
C LYS A 126 16.16 0.71 -3.53
N ARG A 127 15.90 0.31 -4.78
CA ARG A 127 15.26 1.17 -5.78
C ARG A 127 13.74 1.16 -5.70
N TYR A 128 13.14 0.00 -5.41
CA TYR A 128 11.69 -0.15 -5.40
C TYR A 128 11.21 -0.62 -4.03
N THR A 129 10.55 0.27 -3.30
CA THR A 129 9.93 -0.06 -2.02
C THR A 129 8.75 -1.00 -2.22
N SER A 130 8.46 -1.84 -1.22
CA SER A 130 7.29 -2.74 -1.25
C SER A 130 5.98 -1.99 -1.52
N SER A 131 5.81 -0.78 -0.95
CA SER A 131 4.64 0.06 -1.24
C SER A 131 4.55 0.46 -2.72
N ARG A 132 5.67 0.72 -3.40
CA ARG A 132 5.68 0.99 -4.84
C ARG A 132 5.31 -0.25 -5.65
N ILE A 133 5.82 -1.43 -5.29
CA ILE A 133 5.46 -2.70 -5.94
C ILE A 133 3.94 -2.92 -5.87
N LYS A 134 3.38 -2.85 -4.65
CA LYS A 134 1.95 -3.07 -4.40
C LYS A 134 1.05 -2.08 -5.16
N ARG A 135 1.41 -0.79 -5.18
CA ARG A 135 0.66 0.22 -5.96
C ARG A 135 0.73 -0.02 -7.47
N THR A 136 1.90 -0.43 -7.97
CA THR A 136 2.07 -0.73 -9.41
C THR A 136 1.21 -1.92 -9.82
N MET A 137 1.19 -2.98 -9.00
CA MET A 137 0.27 -4.12 -9.18
C MET A 137 -1.19 -3.66 -9.22
N LEU A 138 -1.62 -2.82 -8.28
CA LEU A 138 -2.99 -2.27 -8.26
C LEU A 138 -3.32 -1.50 -9.55
N PHE A 139 -2.41 -0.64 -10.03
CA PHE A 139 -2.63 0.10 -11.28
C PHE A 139 -2.72 -0.81 -12.52
N ILE A 140 -1.96 -1.90 -12.56
CA ILE A 140 -2.09 -2.89 -13.63
C ILE A 140 -3.45 -3.58 -13.57
N LEU A 141 -3.86 -4.05 -12.38
CA LEU A 141 -5.16 -4.72 -12.17
C LEU A 141 -6.36 -3.84 -12.52
N LEU A 142 -6.30 -2.56 -12.13
CA LEU A 142 -7.32 -1.55 -12.44
C LEU A 142 -7.19 -0.97 -13.86
N LYS A 143 -6.19 -1.42 -14.63
CA LYS A 143 -5.89 -0.95 -15.99
C LYS A 143 -5.63 0.57 -16.09
N ILE A 144 -5.07 1.19 -15.05
CA ILE A 144 -4.78 2.63 -15.00
C ILE A 144 -3.47 2.93 -15.77
N LYS A 145 -3.61 3.68 -16.86
CA LYS A 145 -2.50 4.07 -17.75
C LYS A 145 -1.86 5.40 -17.30
N LYS A 146 -0.67 5.68 -17.85
CA LYS A 146 0.04 6.95 -17.68
C LYS A 146 -0.77 8.14 -18.15
#